data_AF-A0A951JGF4-F1
#
_entry.id   AF-A0A951JGF4-F1
#
_cell.length_a   1.000
_cell.length_b   1.000
_cell.length_c   1.000
_cell.angle_alpha   90.00
_cell.angle_beta   90.00
_cell.angle_gamma   90.00
#
_symmetry.space_group_name_H-M   'P 1'
#
loop_
_entity.id
_entity.type
_entity.pdbx_description
1 polymer ?
#
loop_
_entity_poly.entity_id
_entity_poly.type
_entity_poly.pdbx_seq_one_letter_code
_entity_poly.pdbx_strand_id
1 'polypeptide(L)'
;MITVADAASRLASNGEIFRALVDGVSSEEARWKPAEDQWSVLEVVCHLRDEEVEDFRRRLDLTLHRPEEAWPSIDPPRWAVERRYNERSLAASLEGFLEERGRSVEWLRGLEAPDLSRSCSHPRLGRLSAGDLLTSWLAHDLIHVRQITRVRYGWLERTAAPWRPDYAGPF
;
A
#
# COMPACT_ATOMS: atom_id res chain seq x y z
N MET A 1 -5.34 -21.97 5.17
CA MET A 1 -5.56 -21.08 4.01
C MET A 1 -6.00 -19.73 4.53
N ILE A 2 -5.68 -18.64 3.85
CA ILE A 2 -6.09 -17.31 4.30
C ILE A 2 -7.60 -17.15 4.15
N THR A 3 -8.27 -16.66 5.19
CA THR A 3 -9.70 -16.33 5.14
C THR A 3 -9.89 -14.84 4.92
N VAL A 4 -11.09 -14.43 4.49
CA VAL A 4 -11.44 -13.01 4.38
C VAL A 4 -11.38 -12.30 5.74
N ALA A 5 -11.82 -12.97 6.81
CA ALA A 5 -11.74 -12.45 8.17
C ALA A 5 -10.28 -12.22 8.61
N ASP A 6 -9.40 -13.19 8.34
CA ASP A 6 -7.97 -13.05 8.64
C ASP A 6 -7.34 -11.91 7.83
N ALA A 7 -7.65 -11.82 6.54
CA ALA A 7 -7.14 -10.75 5.68
C ALA A 7 -7.61 -9.37 6.15
N ALA A 8 -8.89 -9.22 6.48
CA ALA A 8 -9.43 -7.97 7.01
C ALA A 8 -8.76 -7.57 8.34
N SER A 9 -8.53 -8.52 9.24
CA SER A 9 -7.82 -8.29 10.50
C SER A 9 -6.37 -7.84 10.28
N ARG A 10 -5.67 -8.47 9.33
CA ARG A 10 -4.29 -8.11 8.98
C ARG A 10 -4.20 -6.76 8.26
N LEU A 11 -5.11 -6.44 7.35
CA LEU A 11 -5.18 -5.13 6.71
C LEU A 11 -5.44 -4.02 7.74
N ALA A 12 -6.34 -4.24 8.71
CA ALA A 12 -6.56 -3.31 9.80
C ALA A 12 -5.28 -3.09 10.61
N SER A 13 -4.62 -4.18 11.03
CA SER A 13 -3.34 -4.11 11.75
C SER A 13 -2.23 -3.41 10.95
N ASN A 14 -2.15 -3.66 9.65
CA ASN A 14 -1.16 -3.01 8.78
C ASN A 14 -1.42 -1.49 8.66
N GLY A 15 -2.67 -1.05 8.68
CA GLY A 15 -2.99 0.38 8.71
C GLY A 15 -2.37 1.08 9.94
N GLU A 16 -2.44 0.43 11.10
CA GLU A 16 -1.80 0.90 12.34
C GLU A 16 -0.27 0.91 12.23
N ILE A 17 0.32 -0.11 11.58
CA ILE A 17 1.76 -0.15 11.32
C ILE A 17 2.17 1.05 10.46
N PHE A 18 1.44 1.37 9.38
CA PHE A 18 1.74 2.54 8.56
C PHE A 18 1.63 3.83 9.36
N ARG A 19 0.63 3.98 10.23
CA ARG A 19 0.53 5.13 11.13
C ARG A 19 1.77 5.26 12.00
N ALA A 20 2.19 4.17 12.64
CA ALA A 20 3.37 4.17 13.50
C ALA A 20 4.67 4.44 12.72
N LEU A 21 4.79 3.93 11.50
CA LEU A 21 5.98 4.13 10.65
C LEU A 21 6.16 5.57 10.22
N VAL A 22 5.10 6.37 10.18
CA VAL A 22 5.17 7.78 9.76
C VAL A 22 4.97 8.76 10.92
N ASP A 23 4.77 8.25 12.14
CA ASP A 23 4.71 9.08 13.33
C ASP A 23 6.07 9.76 13.59
N GLY A 24 6.01 11.04 13.93
CA GLY A 24 7.20 11.89 14.11
C GLY A 24 8.00 12.20 12.83
N VAL A 25 7.57 11.75 11.66
CA VAL A 25 8.25 12.05 10.38
C VAL A 25 8.04 13.53 10.03
N SER A 26 9.15 14.26 9.88
CA SER A 26 9.11 15.67 9.50
C SER A 26 8.63 15.86 8.06
N SER A 27 8.16 17.07 7.71
CA SER A 27 7.78 17.38 6.32
C SER A 27 8.94 17.26 5.33
N GLU A 28 10.18 17.46 5.78
CA GLU A 28 11.38 17.31 4.94
C GLU A 28 11.69 15.84 4.69
N GLU A 29 11.74 15.02 5.74
CA GLU A 29 11.92 13.56 5.65
C GLU A 29 10.81 12.91 4.79
N ALA A 30 9.56 13.32 5.00
CA ALA A 30 8.40 12.82 4.27
C ALA A 30 8.55 12.99 2.75
N ARG A 31 9.15 14.12 2.32
CA ARG A 31 9.31 14.49 0.91
C ARG A 31 10.63 14.05 0.30
N TRP A 32 11.58 13.63 1.13
CA TRP A 32 12.89 13.22 0.67
C TRP A 32 12.79 11.94 -0.16
N LYS A 33 13.43 11.98 -1.32
CA LYS A 33 13.56 10.83 -2.24
C LYS A 33 15.00 10.35 -2.19
N PRO A 34 15.27 9.04 -2.01
CA PRO A 34 16.63 8.53 -2.05
C PRO A 34 17.30 8.67 -3.43
N ALA A 35 16.49 8.64 -4.49
CA ALA A 35 16.88 8.91 -5.88
C ALA A 35 15.68 9.48 -6.65
N GLU A 36 15.93 10.07 -7.83
CA GLU A 36 14.88 10.71 -8.65
C GLU A 36 13.74 9.74 -9.03
N ASP A 37 14.10 8.49 -9.31
CA ASP A 37 13.21 7.39 -9.71
C ASP A 37 12.62 6.60 -8.54
N GLN A 38 12.96 6.94 -7.29
CA GLN A 38 12.47 6.25 -6.09
C GLN A 38 11.47 7.10 -5.32
N TRP A 39 10.43 6.48 -4.76
CA TRP A 39 9.42 7.21 -4.00
C TRP A 39 9.89 7.65 -2.61
N SER A 40 9.42 8.82 -2.19
CA SER A 40 9.47 9.30 -0.81
C SER A 40 8.46 8.57 0.09
N VAL A 41 8.55 8.78 1.41
CA VAL A 41 7.53 8.28 2.35
C VAL A 41 6.14 8.82 2.00
N LEU A 42 6.04 10.12 1.67
CA LEU A 42 4.78 10.75 1.31
C LEU A 42 4.19 10.16 0.02
N GLU A 43 5.02 9.90 -0.99
CA GLU A 43 4.58 9.28 -2.24
C GLU A 43 4.05 7.86 -1.99
N VAL A 44 4.70 7.07 -1.13
CA VAL A 44 4.22 5.74 -0.74
C VAL A 44 2.86 5.80 -0.03
N VAL A 45 2.67 6.74 0.90
CA VAL A 45 1.38 6.88 1.63
C VAL A 45 0.25 7.27 0.67
N CYS A 46 0.51 8.18 -0.27
CA CYS A 46 -0.49 8.54 -1.28
C CYS A 46 -0.83 7.36 -2.20
N HIS A 47 0.18 6.60 -2.60
CA HIS A 47 0.02 5.37 -3.40
C HIS A 47 -0.86 4.34 -2.70
N LEU A 48 -0.61 4.08 -1.41
CA LEU A 48 -1.42 3.13 -0.63
C LEU A 48 -2.90 3.49 -0.63
N ARG A 49 -3.23 4.78 -0.47
CA ARG A 49 -4.62 5.24 -0.56
C ARG A 49 -5.25 4.93 -1.91
N ASP A 50 -4.54 5.20 -3.00
CA ASP A 50 -5.12 5.05 -4.33
C ASP A 50 -5.26 3.56 -4.71
N GLU A 51 -4.35 2.70 -4.23
CA GLU A 51 -4.43 1.24 -4.35
C GLU A 51 -5.60 0.63 -3.55
N GLU A 52 -5.97 1.20 -2.40
CA GLU A 52 -7.17 0.78 -1.66
C GLU A 52 -8.44 0.96 -2.50
N VAL A 53 -8.49 2.00 -3.34
CA VAL A 53 -9.72 2.40 -4.05
C VAL A 53 -9.74 1.86 -5.47
N GLU A 54 -8.65 1.99 -6.20
CA GLU A 54 -8.59 1.81 -7.66
C GLU A 54 -7.96 0.47 -8.08
N ASP A 55 -7.18 -0.18 -7.21
CA ASP A 55 -6.61 -1.51 -7.46
C ASP A 55 -7.34 -2.58 -6.63
N PHE A 56 -6.89 -2.82 -5.39
CA PHE A 56 -7.20 -4.06 -4.68
C PHE A 56 -8.70 -4.23 -4.37
N ARG A 57 -9.35 -3.25 -3.74
CA ARG A 57 -10.78 -3.35 -3.43
C ARG A 57 -11.63 -3.49 -4.69
N ARG A 58 -11.36 -2.62 -5.68
CA ARG A 58 -12.09 -2.58 -6.95
C ARG A 58 -11.96 -3.89 -7.73
N ARG A 59 -10.74 -4.43 -7.83
CA ARG A 59 -10.47 -5.65 -8.60
C ARG A 59 -10.89 -6.91 -7.90
N LEU A 60 -10.83 -6.94 -6.56
CA LEU A 60 -11.40 -8.04 -5.79
C LEU A 60 -12.91 -8.08 -5.95
N ASP A 61 -13.61 -6.94 -5.85
CA ASP A 61 -15.05 -6.82 -6.12
C ASP A 61 -15.42 -7.32 -7.53
N LEU A 62 -14.71 -6.83 -8.56
CA LEU A 62 -14.91 -7.27 -9.93
C LEU A 62 -14.70 -8.78 -10.08
N THR A 63 -13.62 -9.33 -9.52
CA THR A 63 -13.34 -10.77 -9.60
C THR A 63 -14.39 -11.63 -8.90
N LEU A 64 -14.89 -11.17 -7.75
CA LEU A 64 -15.91 -11.90 -6.99
C LEU A 64 -17.27 -11.86 -7.68
N HIS A 65 -17.66 -10.73 -8.25
CA HIS A 65 -19.04 -10.51 -8.66
C HIS A 65 -19.25 -10.49 -10.18
N ARG A 66 -18.22 -10.09 -10.94
CA ARG A 66 -18.26 -9.84 -12.39
C ARG A 66 -16.94 -10.29 -13.06
N PRO A 67 -16.52 -11.58 -12.92
CA PRO A 67 -15.21 -12.06 -13.34
C PRO A 67 -14.93 -11.97 -14.86
N GLU A 68 -15.98 -11.81 -15.66
CA GLU A 68 -15.92 -11.57 -17.10
C GLU A 68 -15.60 -10.12 -17.49
N GLU A 69 -15.78 -9.16 -16.59
CA GLU A 69 -15.44 -7.75 -16.85
C GLU A 69 -13.92 -7.55 -16.78
N ALA A 70 -13.39 -6.86 -17.79
CA ALA A 70 -11.99 -6.46 -17.78
C ALA A 70 -11.73 -5.44 -16.68
N TRP A 71 -10.60 -5.59 -15.99
CA TRP A 71 -10.18 -4.60 -15.01
C TRP A 71 -9.83 -3.26 -15.66
N PRO A 72 -10.16 -2.14 -15.01
CA PRO A 72 -9.59 -0.85 -15.36
C PRO A 72 -8.05 -0.91 -15.35
N SER A 73 -7.43 -0.31 -16.36
CA SER A 73 -5.99 -0.10 -16.38
C SER A 73 -5.59 0.90 -15.31
N ILE A 74 -4.47 0.64 -14.65
CA ILE A 74 -3.87 1.54 -13.66
C ILE A 74 -2.42 1.81 -14.05
N ASP A 75 -1.90 2.97 -13.63
CA ASP A 75 -0.49 3.35 -13.80
C ASP A 75 -0.03 4.12 -12.56
N PRO A 76 0.33 3.40 -11.47
CA PRO A 76 0.68 4.04 -10.20
C PRO A 76 1.90 4.99 -10.28
N PRO A 77 2.99 4.66 -11.01
CA PRO A 77 4.07 5.62 -11.24
C PRO A 77 3.61 6.92 -11.88
N ARG A 78 2.73 6.84 -12.89
CA ARG A 78 2.15 8.04 -13.52
C ARG A 78 1.26 8.82 -12.57
N TRP A 79 0.44 8.14 -11.77
CA TRP A 79 -0.40 8.80 -10.76
C TRP A 79 0.42 9.62 -9.77
N ALA A 80 1.57 9.12 -9.32
CA ALA A 80 2.41 9.85 -8.38
C ALA A 80 2.80 11.25 -8.90
N VAL A 81 3.09 11.34 -10.20
CA VAL A 81 3.43 12.60 -10.88
C VAL A 81 2.18 13.44 -11.13
N GLU A 82 1.17 12.89 -11.81
CA GLU A 82 -0.02 13.64 -12.24
C GLU A 82 -0.84 14.15 -11.06
N ARG A 83 -0.91 13.38 -9.97
CA ARG A 83 -1.65 13.71 -8.75
C ARG A 83 -0.78 14.44 -7.72
N ARG A 84 0.45 14.80 -8.10
CA ARG A 84 1.41 15.62 -7.34
C ARG A 84 1.60 15.12 -5.91
N TYR A 85 1.83 13.81 -5.75
CA TYR A 85 1.89 13.17 -4.42
C TYR A 85 2.86 13.88 -3.47
N ASN A 86 4.06 14.17 -3.96
CA ASN A 86 5.12 14.73 -3.13
C ASN A 86 4.91 16.21 -2.75
N GLU A 87 3.79 16.81 -3.14
CA GLU A 87 3.37 18.17 -2.77
C GLU A 87 2.27 18.18 -1.69
N ARG A 88 1.70 17.02 -1.37
CA ARG A 88 0.61 16.91 -0.40
C ARG A 88 1.07 17.06 1.06
N SER A 89 0.12 17.01 1.99
CA SER A 89 0.39 16.90 3.44
C SER A 89 0.45 15.43 3.84
N LEU A 90 1.51 15.01 4.53
CA LEU A 90 1.65 13.63 5.03
C LEU A 90 0.51 13.25 5.97
N ALA A 91 0.13 14.14 6.90
CA ALA A 91 -0.95 13.87 7.85
C ALA A 91 -2.29 13.65 7.14
N ALA A 92 -2.65 14.53 6.19
CA ALA A 92 -3.90 14.42 5.45
C ALA A 92 -3.90 13.21 4.50
N SER A 93 -2.76 12.89 3.87
CA SER A 93 -2.62 11.70 3.03
C SER A 93 -2.75 10.41 3.85
N LEU A 94 -2.15 10.37 5.05
CA LEU A 94 -2.26 9.24 5.96
C LEU A 94 -3.70 9.05 6.45
N GLU A 95 -4.37 10.12 6.85
CA GLU A 95 -5.77 10.09 7.26
C GLU A 95 -6.66 9.56 6.13
N GLY A 96 -6.49 10.10 4.91
CA GLY A 96 -7.23 9.62 3.75
C GLY A 96 -6.95 8.15 3.40
N PHE A 97 -5.72 7.67 3.59
CA PHE A 97 -5.41 6.24 3.47
C PHE A 97 -6.13 5.41 4.54
N LEU A 98 -6.06 5.82 5.81
CA LEU A 98 -6.66 5.09 6.92
C LEU A 98 -8.19 5.03 6.85
N GLU A 99 -8.83 6.10 6.35
CA GLU A 99 -10.26 6.12 6.06
C GLU A 99 -10.63 5.07 5.00
N GLU A 100 -9.89 5.04 3.88
CA GLU A 100 -10.15 4.05 2.82
C GLU A 100 -9.85 2.63 3.28
N ARG A 101 -8.79 2.44 4.09
CA ARG A 101 -8.48 1.18 4.76
C ARG A 101 -9.62 0.71 5.64
N GLY A 102 -10.21 1.61 6.43
CA GLY A 102 -11.39 1.32 7.25
C GLY A 102 -12.57 0.82 6.41
N ARG A 103 -12.89 1.53 5.33
CA ARG A 103 -13.95 1.13 4.38
C ARG A 103 -13.66 -0.23 3.73
N SER A 104 -12.41 -0.49 3.34
CA SER A 104 -12.01 -1.78 2.77
C SER A 104 -12.16 -2.92 3.77
N VAL A 105 -11.76 -2.71 5.02
CA VAL A 105 -11.90 -3.71 6.09
C VAL A 105 -13.37 -3.99 6.40
N GLU A 106 -14.21 -2.95 6.49
CA GLU A 106 -15.66 -3.10 6.69
C GLU A 106 -16.31 -3.85 5.52
N TRP A 107 -15.97 -3.48 4.29
CA TRP A 107 -16.46 -4.16 3.09
C TRP A 107 -16.08 -5.64 3.08
N LEU A 108 -14.81 -5.99 3.36
CA LEU A 108 -14.36 -7.38 3.45
C LEU A 108 -15.13 -8.17 4.53
N ARG A 109 -15.35 -7.56 5.70
CA ARG A 109 -16.13 -8.18 6.80
C ARG A 109 -17.60 -8.40 6.44
N GLY A 110 -18.14 -7.60 5.52
CA GLY A 110 -19.51 -7.72 5.01
C GLY A 110 -19.68 -8.78 3.91
N LEU A 111 -18.61 -9.40 3.42
CA LEU A 111 -18.72 -10.46 2.40
C LEU A 111 -19.25 -11.76 3.02
N GLU A 112 -20.46 -12.17 2.62
CA GLU A 112 -21.07 -13.43 3.06
C GLU A 112 -20.58 -14.62 2.21
N ALA A 113 -19.78 -15.50 2.82
CA ALA A 113 -19.26 -16.72 2.22
C ALA A 113 -18.70 -16.55 0.78
N PRO A 114 -17.77 -15.60 0.54
CA PRO A 114 -17.26 -15.33 -0.80
C PRO A 114 -16.49 -16.53 -1.36
N ASP A 115 -16.76 -16.87 -2.62
CA ASP A 115 -16.00 -17.88 -3.36
C ASP A 115 -14.65 -17.30 -3.82
N LEU A 116 -13.62 -17.50 -3.01
CA LEU A 116 -12.26 -17.05 -3.32
C LEU A 116 -11.61 -17.79 -4.51
N SER A 117 -12.23 -18.86 -5.01
CA SER A 117 -11.75 -19.58 -6.20
C SER A 117 -12.17 -18.93 -7.52
N ARG A 118 -13.14 -17.98 -7.47
CA ARG A 118 -13.48 -17.13 -8.62
C ARG A 118 -12.25 -16.40 -9.11
N SER A 119 -12.15 -16.28 -10.42
CA SER A 119 -10.93 -15.81 -11.07
C SER A 119 -11.23 -14.97 -12.29
N CYS A 120 -10.36 -14.01 -12.55
CA CYS A 120 -10.34 -13.23 -13.78
C CYS A 120 -9.14 -13.66 -14.66
N SER A 121 -9.15 -13.18 -15.91
CA SER A 121 -7.98 -13.27 -16.80
C SER A 121 -7.12 -12.02 -16.65
N HIS A 122 -5.86 -12.17 -16.28
CA HIS A 122 -4.89 -11.09 -16.17
C HIS A 122 -3.89 -11.15 -17.35
N PRO A 123 -3.64 -10.03 -18.07
CA PRO A 123 -2.85 -10.04 -19.30
C PRO A 123 -1.44 -10.65 -19.18
N ARG A 124 -0.79 -10.52 -18.02
CA ARG A 124 0.58 -11.02 -17.79
C ARG A 124 0.66 -12.28 -16.92
N LEU A 125 -0.30 -12.48 -16.03
CA LEU A 125 -0.24 -13.53 -15.00
C LEU A 125 -1.18 -14.69 -15.33
N GLY A 126 -1.96 -14.59 -16.40
CA GLY A 126 -2.97 -15.58 -16.74
C GLY A 126 -4.11 -15.53 -15.73
N ARG A 127 -4.58 -16.71 -15.30
CA ARG A 127 -5.71 -16.81 -14.37
C ARG A 127 -5.29 -16.36 -12.96
N LEU A 128 -5.98 -15.35 -12.42
CA LEU A 128 -5.82 -14.89 -11.03
C LEU A 128 -7.11 -15.08 -10.26
N SER A 129 -7.05 -15.74 -9.11
CA SER A 129 -8.20 -15.91 -8.23
C SER A 129 -8.40 -14.72 -7.28
N ALA A 130 -9.61 -14.59 -6.72
CA ALA A 130 -9.90 -13.64 -5.65
C ALA A 130 -9.02 -13.89 -4.41
N GLY A 131 -8.71 -15.16 -4.10
CA GLY A 131 -7.75 -15.52 -3.05
C GLY A 131 -6.32 -15.03 -3.34
N ASP A 132 -5.88 -15.08 -4.60
CA ASP A 132 -4.58 -14.54 -5.01
C ASP A 132 -4.54 -13.03 -4.80
N LEU A 133 -5.58 -12.31 -5.23
CA LEU A 133 -5.66 -10.85 -5.08
C LEU A 133 -5.65 -10.42 -3.61
N LEU A 134 -6.43 -11.09 -2.77
CA LEU A 134 -6.47 -10.80 -1.34
C LEU A 134 -5.11 -11.06 -0.66
N THR A 135 -4.41 -12.10 -1.09
CA THR A 135 -3.05 -12.40 -0.63
C THR A 135 -2.06 -11.34 -1.13
N SER A 136 -2.18 -10.91 -2.38
CA SER A 136 -1.36 -9.87 -2.98
C SER A 136 -1.54 -8.52 -2.28
N TRP A 137 -2.76 -8.18 -1.84
CA TRP A 137 -3.01 -6.94 -1.08
C TRP A 137 -2.20 -6.90 0.22
N LEU A 138 -2.18 -8.01 0.96
CA LEU A 138 -1.39 -8.13 2.19
C LEU A 138 0.11 -8.13 1.91
N ALA A 139 0.54 -8.78 0.83
CA ALA A 139 1.94 -8.75 0.42
C ALA A 139 2.38 -7.33 0.01
N HIS A 140 1.50 -6.58 -0.65
CA HIS A 140 1.73 -5.21 -1.08
C HIS A 140 1.93 -4.26 0.12
N ASP A 141 1.12 -4.39 1.17
CA ASP A 141 1.36 -3.68 2.43
C ASP A 141 2.76 -3.97 2.98
N LEU A 142 3.18 -5.23 3.03
CA LEU A 142 4.50 -5.62 3.55
C LEU A 142 5.66 -5.09 2.69
N ILE A 143 5.46 -5.03 1.36
CA ILE A 143 6.41 -4.41 0.43
C ILE A 143 6.61 -2.93 0.79
N HIS A 144 5.52 -2.20 1.05
CA HIS A 144 5.60 -0.77 1.36
C HIS A 144 6.01 -0.46 2.79
N VAL A 145 5.73 -1.34 3.76
CA VAL A 145 6.35 -1.29 5.09
C VAL A 145 7.87 -1.34 4.95
N ARG A 146 8.40 -2.30 4.19
CA ARG A 146 9.84 -2.41 3.94
C ARG A 146 10.38 -1.17 3.22
N GLN A 147 9.64 -0.64 2.25
CA GLN A 147 10.05 0.55 1.49
C GLN A 147 10.14 1.79 2.38
N ILE A 148 9.11 2.09 3.19
CA ILE A 148 9.14 3.23 4.10
C ILE A 148 10.30 3.10 5.08
N THR A 149 10.49 1.93 5.70
CA THR A 149 11.61 1.69 6.61
C THR A 149 12.97 1.96 5.94
N ARG A 150 13.15 1.52 4.69
CA ARG A 150 14.38 1.78 3.92
C ARG A 150 14.58 3.27 3.62
N VAL A 151 13.53 3.99 3.24
CA VAL A 151 13.61 5.44 2.97
C VAL A 151 13.98 6.17 4.26
N ARG A 152 13.34 5.85 5.38
CA ARG A 152 13.66 6.47 6.69
C ARG A 152 15.08 6.17 7.14
N TYR A 153 15.56 4.94 6.94
CA TYR A 153 16.95 4.58 7.22
C TYR A 153 17.93 5.42 6.39
N GLY A 154 17.69 5.56 5.08
CA GLY A 154 18.53 6.40 4.22
C GLY A 154 18.50 7.89 4.59
N TRP A 155 17.35 8.41 5.06
CA TRP A 155 17.25 9.76 5.57
C TRP A 155 18.07 9.96 6.85
N LEU A 156 18.02 8.98 7.77
CA LEU A 156 18.82 8.98 8.99
C LEU A 156 20.32 9.00 8.66
N GLU A 157 20.79 8.14 7.75
CA GLU A 157 22.19 8.12 7.30
C GLU A 157 22.63 9.47 6.74
N ARG A 158 21.77 10.12 5.94
CA ARG A 158 22.04 11.43 5.34
C ARG A 158 22.16 12.53 6.39
N THR A 159 21.31 12.50 7.42
CA THR A 159 21.18 13.60 8.38
C THR A 159 22.01 13.43 9.65
N ALA A 160 22.43 12.20 9.97
CA ALA A 160 23.23 11.91 11.16
C ALA A 160 24.70 12.33 11.04
N ALA A 161 25.17 12.77 9.87
CA ALA A 161 26.55 13.14 9.63
C ALA A 161 27.07 14.16 10.68
N PRO A 162 28.26 13.94 11.29
CA PRO A 162 29.29 12.97 10.89
C PRO A 162 29.13 11.56 11.47
N TRP A 163 28.04 11.27 12.20
CA TRP A 163 27.83 10.00 12.88
C TRP A 163 27.26 8.95 11.93
N ARG A 164 27.56 7.68 12.22
CA ARG A 164 27.18 6.54 11.37
C ARG A 164 26.37 5.52 12.18
N PRO A 165 25.35 4.89 11.58
CA PRO A 165 24.53 3.89 12.27
C PRO A 165 25.14 2.49 12.27
N ASP A 166 26.40 2.32 11.85
CA ASP A 166 27.07 1.01 11.64
C ASP A 166 26.93 0.04 12.83
N TYR A 167 26.84 0.55 14.07
CA TYR A 167 26.65 -0.27 15.27
C TYR A 167 25.32 -1.04 15.31
N ALA A 168 24.29 -0.56 14.58
CA ALA A 168 22.99 -1.24 14.49
C ALA A 168 23.05 -2.54 13.66
N GLY A 169 24.14 -2.78 12.93
CA GLY A 169 24.29 -3.88 11.99
C GLY A 169 23.95 -3.48 10.54
N PRO A 170 24.20 -4.38 9.57
CA PRO A 170 23.89 -4.11 8.17
C PRO A 170 22.38 -4.05 7.94
N PHE A 171 21.96 -3.17 7.04
CA PHE A 171 20.59 -3.10 6.54
C PHE A 171 20.33 -4.12 5.42
#